data_AF-A0A6A3WT82-F1
#
_entry.id   AF-A0A6A3WT82-F1
#
_cell.length_a   1.000
_cell.length_b   1.000
_cell.length_c   1.000
_cell.angle_alpha   90.00
_cell.angle_beta   90.00
_cell.angle_gamma   90.00
#
_symmetry.space_group_name_H-M   'P 1'
#
loop_
_entity.id
_entity.type
_entity.pdbx_description
1 polymer ?
#
loop_
_entity_poly.entity_id
_entity_poly.type
_entity_poly.pdbx_seq_one_letter_code
_entity_poly.pdbx_strand_id
1 'polypeptide(L)'
;MKILWILSVGLLALLSRLAEVEAQTCGSRLRKDWDMLTTTEKTTYKNAIAAAMDSGAYIKFVEMHTEMRSEMEAHRQCMFIYWHRLILVAFENMLRGQGAAYACVTVPYFNWIVASARVTAGTCNSFGNCMAITSELGGSSSGVQRTLAINGINNSGRCVNVSPLNHFCQLTSTTGTACAKCVPRSDWNAARVPTSTGYASVRQQVFNGRNIGQMSPLVEQGCHNNVHANLASTMGTFASPSDPIFWSHHAMIDLLHVIFHKCRVGTARLTFAQKASSVGWTSCARRDTGTFSPTDVITMRTGERGVNPIPGQNDPKIGRFFTGVPNQFAGLMDVRDLGTSSYGYYISGQVAAMYSQCDASPTSRKLEETAANSTTPTPAMCGVAEDDGYDANGNDYASQNNFPETDYTGQDDGHQDIVVVDNTGKTIDANTPIDAYVTDDSEKRVVTWYDQTIEAMGGDSLENMADLERQACMFEHVCLGGTQDYSAEFKAIWKVKEPRCKTIVDAITNGSESIIYESWREDMEAQFGCPEPTESRTRLRTRDRGDLQGMIRRATRS
;
A
#
# COMPACT_ATOMS: atom_id res chain seq x y z
N MET A 1 -55.96 40.16 -1.74
CA MET A 1 -55.45 38.97 -0.99
C MET A 1 -54.59 38.00 -1.82
N LYS A 2 -54.68 37.91 -3.16
CA LYS A 2 -53.84 36.99 -3.95
C LYS A 2 -52.43 37.49 -4.33
N ILE A 3 -52.17 38.80 -4.23
CA ILE A 3 -50.87 39.40 -4.58
C ILE A 3 -49.86 39.35 -3.42
N LEU A 4 -50.33 39.37 -2.16
CA LEU A 4 -49.45 39.23 -1.00
C LEU A 4 -48.84 37.81 -0.85
N TRP A 5 -49.50 36.76 -1.36
CA TRP A 5 -48.97 35.39 -1.28
C TRP A 5 -47.83 35.12 -2.29
N ILE A 6 -47.84 35.79 -3.44
CA ILE A 6 -46.81 35.60 -4.48
C ILE A 6 -45.49 36.30 -4.08
N LEU A 7 -45.58 37.43 -3.38
CA LEU A 7 -44.40 38.13 -2.84
C LEU A 7 -43.74 37.36 -1.68
N SER A 8 -44.51 36.68 -0.82
CA SER A 8 -43.96 35.87 0.28
C SER A 8 -43.26 34.59 -0.19
N VAL A 9 -43.77 33.94 -1.25
CA VAL A 9 -43.14 32.75 -1.85
C VAL A 9 -41.92 33.13 -2.70
N GLY A 10 -41.96 34.28 -3.38
CA GLY A 10 -40.81 34.83 -4.11
C GLY A 10 -39.65 35.23 -3.20
N LEU A 11 -39.94 35.77 -2.01
CA LEU A 11 -38.91 36.16 -1.04
C LEU A 11 -38.27 34.95 -0.35
N LEU A 12 -39.03 33.88 -0.04
CA LEU A 12 -38.46 32.62 0.46
C LEU A 12 -37.63 31.87 -0.60
N ALA A 13 -38.00 31.95 -1.88
CA ALA A 13 -37.23 31.34 -2.98
C ALA A 13 -35.96 32.13 -3.33
N LEU A 14 -35.88 33.42 -3.01
CA LEU A 14 -34.68 34.24 -3.20
C LEU A 14 -33.72 34.16 -2.00
N LEU A 15 -34.23 34.01 -0.78
CA LEU A 15 -33.42 33.82 0.43
C LEU A 15 -32.81 32.40 0.53
N SER A 16 -33.38 31.40 -0.16
CA SER A 16 -32.80 30.05 -0.25
C SER A 16 -31.70 29.91 -1.31
N ARG A 17 -31.40 30.96 -2.09
CA ARG A 17 -30.26 31.00 -3.03
C ARG A 17 -29.07 31.82 -2.55
N LEU A 18 -29.16 32.36 -1.33
CA LEU A 18 -28.09 33.09 -0.64
C LEU A 18 -27.75 32.42 0.69
N ALA A 19 -27.96 31.11 0.81
CA ALA A 19 -27.07 30.35 1.67
C ALA A 19 -25.71 30.46 0.99
N GLU A 20 -24.85 31.32 1.52
CA GLU A 20 -23.42 31.19 1.32
C GLU A 20 -23.14 29.69 1.48
N VAL A 21 -22.73 29.04 0.39
CA VAL A 21 -22.08 27.74 0.50
C VAL A 21 -20.82 28.09 1.28
N GLU A 22 -20.89 28.04 2.60
CA GLU A 22 -19.69 27.97 3.43
C GLU A 22 -18.87 26.86 2.79
N ALA A 23 -17.77 27.24 2.15
CA ALA A 23 -16.87 26.27 1.55
C ALA A 23 -16.48 25.34 2.69
N GLN A 24 -16.94 24.08 2.62
CA GLN A 24 -16.70 23.12 3.69
C GLN A 24 -15.19 23.05 3.93
N THR A 25 -14.74 23.55 5.08
CA THR A 25 -13.33 23.57 5.44
C THR A 25 -12.94 22.17 5.89
N CYS A 26 -12.27 21.42 5.02
CA CYS A 26 -11.97 20.01 5.24
C CYS A 26 -10.79 19.74 6.18
N GLY A 27 -10.05 20.76 6.62
CA GLY A 27 -8.76 20.59 7.28
C GLY A 27 -7.74 19.87 6.38
N SER A 28 -6.66 19.38 6.98
CA SER A 28 -5.65 18.55 6.31
C SER A 28 -6.26 17.24 5.79
N ARG A 29 -5.84 16.80 4.61
CA ARG A 29 -6.23 15.48 4.08
C ARG A 29 -5.45 14.40 4.81
N LEU A 30 -6.13 13.65 5.69
CA LEU A 30 -5.52 12.56 6.44
C LEU A 30 -6.21 11.24 6.09
N ARG A 31 -5.49 10.35 5.40
CA ARG A 31 -5.95 9.00 5.09
C ARG A 31 -5.94 8.14 6.35
N LYS A 32 -6.96 7.30 6.50
CA LYS A 32 -7.15 6.44 7.68
C LYS A 32 -7.20 4.98 7.29
N ASP A 33 -6.88 4.10 8.25
CA ASP A 33 -7.24 2.69 8.13
C ASP A 33 -8.75 2.59 7.94
N TRP A 34 -9.21 1.67 7.11
CA TRP A 34 -10.62 1.39 6.98
C TRP A 34 -11.28 1.06 8.33
N ASP A 35 -10.60 0.30 9.18
CA ASP A 35 -11.13 -0.09 10.49
C ASP A 35 -11.24 1.11 11.46
N MET A 36 -10.54 2.21 11.17
CA MET A 36 -10.59 3.47 11.95
C MET A 36 -11.67 4.44 11.44
N LEU A 37 -12.20 4.24 10.23
CA LEU A 37 -13.26 5.08 9.70
C LEU A 37 -14.55 4.88 10.51
N THR A 38 -15.20 5.99 10.85
CA THR A 38 -16.57 5.98 11.36
C THR A 38 -17.55 5.46 10.31
N THR A 39 -18.73 5.00 10.74
CA THR A 39 -19.81 4.58 9.83
C THR A 39 -20.18 5.68 8.81
N THR A 40 -20.14 6.95 9.23
CA THR A 40 -20.39 8.10 8.35
C THR A 40 -19.29 8.23 7.30
N GLU A 41 -18.01 8.18 7.69
CA GLU A 41 -16.90 8.26 6.73
C GLU A 41 -16.92 7.09 5.73
N LYS A 42 -17.16 5.86 6.20
CA LYS A 42 -17.34 4.67 5.34
C LYS A 42 -18.48 4.87 4.34
N THR A 43 -19.61 5.41 4.80
CA THR A 43 -20.78 5.68 3.95
C THR A 43 -20.46 6.77 2.91
N THR A 44 -19.85 7.87 3.33
CA THR A 44 -19.42 8.96 2.45
C THR A 44 -18.45 8.45 1.38
N TYR A 45 -17.45 7.65 1.74
CA TYR A 45 -16.50 7.08 0.80
C TYR A 45 -17.19 6.15 -0.22
N LYS A 46 -18.03 5.20 0.24
CA LYS A 46 -18.79 4.33 -0.67
C LYS A 46 -19.68 5.12 -1.63
N ASN A 47 -20.33 6.16 -1.13
CA ASN A 47 -21.18 7.02 -1.96
C ASN A 47 -20.37 7.86 -2.95
N ALA A 48 -19.17 8.32 -2.58
CA ALA A 48 -18.26 9.02 -3.50
C ALA A 48 -17.80 8.10 -4.64
N ILE A 49 -17.49 6.84 -4.35
CA ILE A 49 -17.16 5.81 -5.35
C ILE A 49 -18.36 5.56 -6.28
N ALA A 50 -19.56 5.38 -5.72
CA ALA A 50 -20.79 5.21 -6.50
C ALA A 50 -21.04 6.39 -7.44
N ALA A 51 -20.93 7.63 -6.92
CA ALA A 51 -21.07 8.85 -7.73
C ALA A 51 -20.02 8.96 -8.83
N ALA A 52 -18.76 8.58 -8.55
CA ALA A 52 -17.68 8.53 -9.54
C ALA A 52 -17.94 7.50 -10.65
N MET A 53 -18.52 6.35 -10.31
CA MET A 53 -18.94 5.34 -11.28
C MET A 53 -20.11 5.85 -12.13
N ASP A 54 -21.13 6.45 -11.51
CA ASP A 54 -22.31 7.00 -12.19
C ASP A 54 -21.96 8.15 -13.15
N SER A 55 -20.98 8.99 -12.80
CA SER A 55 -20.52 10.10 -13.66
C SER A 55 -19.66 9.65 -14.85
N GLY A 56 -19.23 8.38 -14.84
CA GLY A 56 -18.27 7.83 -15.79
C GLY A 56 -16.85 8.38 -15.60
N ALA A 57 -16.55 9.04 -14.48
CA ALA A 57 -15.19 9.48 -14.15
C ALA A 57 -14.33 8.29 -13.73
N TYR A 58 -14.90 7.33 -12.98
CA TYR A 58 -14.17 6.17 -12.46
C TYR A 58 -13.54 5.31 -13.56
N ILE A 59 -14.29 4.99 -14.63
CA ILE A 59 -13.80 4.15 -15.74
C ILE A 59 -12.59 4.78 -16.46
N LYS A 60 -12.43 6.10 -16.41
CA LYS A 60 -11.26 6.77 -17.00
C LYS A 60 -9.94 6.42 -16.32
N PHE A 61 -9.96 6.14 -15.02
CA PHE A 61 -8.79 5.68 -14.27
C PHE A 61 -8.48 4.20 -14.53
N VAL A 62 -9.51 3.38 -14.76
CA VAL A 62 -9.33 1.99 -15.24
C VAL A 62 -8.70 1.99 -16.63
N GLU A 63 -9.15 2.87 -17.52
CA GLU A 63 -8.56 3.07 -18.85
C GLU A 63 -7.08 3.45 -18.76
N MET A 64 -6.68 4.30 -17.79
CA MET A 64 -5.27 4.65 -17.58
C MET A 64 -4.40 3.46 -17.23
N HIS A 65 -4.82 2.65 -16.27
CA HIS A 65 -4.03 1.52 -15.82
C HIS A 65 -3.96 0.39 -16.85
N THR A 66 -4.97 0.30 -17.73
CA THR A 66 -5.02 -0.70 -18.81
C THR A 66 -4.37 -0.24 -20.12
N GLU A 67 -4.13 1.05 -20.31
CA GLU A 67 -3.42 1.58 -21.48
C GLU A 67 -1.94 1.21 -21.41
N MET A 68 -1.43 0.58 -22.47
CA MET A 68 -0.14 -0.11 -22.41
C MET A 68 1.06 0.82 -22.17
N ARG A 69 1.07 2.06 -22.66
CA ARG A 69 2.19 2.97 -22.35
C ARG A 69 2.20 3.38 -20.89
N SER A 70 1.02 3.61 -20.34
CA SER A 70 0.82 3.91 -18.92
C SER A 70 1.17 2.69 -18.06
N GLU A 71 0.74 1.48 -18.44
CA GLU A 71 1.07 0.21 -17.76
C GLU A 71 2.58 -0.04 -17.68
N MET A 72 3.31 0.25 -18.77
CA MET A 72 4.76 0.07 -18.84
C MET A 72 5.53 0.98 -17.87
N GLU A 73 4.98 2.14 -17.49
CA GLU A 73 5.51 2.99 -16.43
C GLU A 73 4.90 2.69 -15.05
N ALA A 74 3.77 2.00 -15.00
CA ALA A 74 3.14 1.64 -13.75
C ALA A 74 3.83 0.45 -13.07
N HIS A 75 4.34 -0.53 -13.83
CA HIS A 75 4.79 -1.82 -13.27
C HIS A 75 6.12 -2.33 -13.81
N ARG A 76 6.79 -3.16 -13.01
CA ARG A 76 8.01 -3.92 -13.30
C ARG A 76 9.21 -3.02 -13.60
N GLN A 77 9.35 -1.95 -12.83
CA GLN A 77 10.47 -1.01 -12.88
C GLN A 77 10.62 -0.27 -11.53
N CYS A 78 11.52 0.71 -11.46
CA CYS A 78 11.83 1.43 -10.22
C CYS A 78 10.86 2.56 -9.84
N MET A 79 10.00 3.01 -10.75
CA MET A 79 9.09 4.15 -10.53
C MET A 79 7.65 3.76 -10.19
N PHE A 80 7.38 2.45 -9.99
CA PHE A 80 6.08 1.88 -9.67
C PHE A 80 5.35 2.69 -8.58
N ILE A 81 6.05 3.02 -7.48
CA ILE A 81 5.47 3.78 -6.37
C ILE A 81 5.02 5.20 -6.78
N TYR A 82 5.84 5.92 -7.54
CA TYR A 82 5.51 7.30 -7.94
C TYR A 82 4.39 7.36 -8.96
N TRP A 83 4.37 6.42 -9.92
CA TRP A 83 3.25 6.30 -10.84
C TRP A 83 1.94 6.04 -10.08
N HIS A 84 1.96 5.11 -9.11
CA HIS A 84 0.78 4.80 -8.31
C HIS A 84 0.37 5.93 -7.35
N ARG A 85 1.32 6.73 -6.85
CA ARG A 85 1.01 7.93 -6.07
C ARG A 85 0.23 8.96 -6.88
N LEU A 86 0.67 9.28 -8.10
CA LEU A 86 0.01 10.27 -8.94
C LEU A 86 -1.44 9.86 -9.28
N ILE A 87 -1.66 8.59 -9.66
CA ILE A 87 -3.01 8.12 -10.00
C ILE A 87 -3.91 8.12 -8.76
N LEU A 88 -3.37 7.80 -7.59
CA LEU A 88 -4.11 7.80 -6.32
C LEU A 88 -4.51 9.22 -5.90
N VAL A 89 -3.61 10.20 -6.05
CA VAL A 89 -3.89 11.62 -5.78
C VAL A 89 -4.96 12.17 -6.72
N ALA A 90 -4.80 11.92 -8.03
CA ALA A 90 -5.79 12.33 -9.02
C ALA A 90 -7.15 11.65 -8.81
N PHE A 91 -7.16 10.38 -8.39
CA PHE A 91 -8.37 9.65 -8.05
C PHE A 91 -9.06 10.23 -6.82
N GLU A 92 -8.33 10.53 -5.75
CA GLU A 92 -8.88 11.18 -4.56
C GLU A 92 -9.45 12.57 -4.89
N ASN A 93 -8.74 13.38 -5.68
CA ASN A 93 -9.25 14.65 -6.20
C ASN A 93 -10.55 14.46 -6.99
N MET A 94 -10.64 13.40 -7.80
CA MET A 94 -11.85 13.06 -8.54
C MET A 94 -13.02 12.69 -7.62
N LEU A 95 -12.78 11.91 -6.54
CA LEU A 95 -13.81 11.59 -5.55
C LEU A 95 -14.32 12.84 -4.85
N ARG A 96 -13.41 13.72 -4.42
CA ARG A 96 -13.74 15.00 -3.79
C ARG A 96 -14.54 15.91 -4.72
N GLY A 97 -14.30 15.80 -6.02
CA GLY A 97 -15.00 16.52 -7.08
C GLY A 97 -16.36 15.97 -7.49
N GLN A 98 -16.85 14.86 -6.90
CA GLN A 98 -18.17 14.29 -7.24
C GLN A 98 -19.34 15.07 -6.63
N GLY A 99 -19.08 16.04 -5.74
CA GLY A 99 -20.10 16.90 -5.14
C GLY A 99 -19.68 17.41 -3.76
N ALA A 100 -20.36 18.45 -3.27
CA ALA A 100 -20.03 19.10 -2.00
C ALA A 100 -19.98 18.12 -0.81
N ALA A 101 -20.86 17.12 -0.79
CA ALA A 101 -20.90 16.10 0.26
C ALA A 101 -19.63 15.22 0.34
N TYR A 102 -18.84 15.17 -0.73
CA TYR A 102 -17.61 14.38 -0.82
C TYR A 102 -16.36 15.26 -0.76
N ALA A 103 -16.50 16.58 -0.65
CA ALA A 103 -15.40 17.55 -0.76
C ALA A 103 -14.24 17.25 0.21
N CYS A 104 -14.51 16.58 1.34
CA CYS A 104 -13.52 16.22 2.36
C CYS A 104 -13.13 14.73 2.38
N VAL A 105 -13.61 13.93 1.43
CA VAL A 105 -13.27 12.50 1.40
C VAL A 105 -11.77 12.30 1.15
N THR A 106 -11.21 11.29 1.80
CA THR A 106 -9.86 10.79 1.58
C THR A 106 -9.93 9.31 1.28
N VAL A 107 -8.98 8.78 0.50
CA VAL A 107 -8.91 7.33 0.25
C VAL A 107 -8.41 6.62 1.53
N PRO A 108 -9.17 5.68 2.12
CA PRO A 108 -8.69 4.89 3.24
C PRO A 108 -7.69 3.83 2.78
N TYR A 109 -6.79 3.42 3.65
CA TYR A 109 -5.83 2.34 3.34
C TYR A 109 -6.28 0.98 3.86
N PHE A 110 -5.86 -0.07 3.16
CA PHE A 110 -6.13 -1.46 3.47
C PHE A 110 -4.97 -2.05 4.28
N ASN A 111 -5.07 -2.01 5.62
CA ASN A 111 -4.03 -2.46 6.52
C ASN A 111 -3.92 -3.99 6.58
N TRP A 112 -3.23 -4.59 5.61
CA TRP A 112 -3.04 -6.04 5.57
C TRP A 112 -2.03 -6.57 6.62
N ILE A 113 -1.31 -5.70 7.35
CA ILE A 113 -0.38 -6.11 8.43
C ILE A 113 -1.18 -6.66 9.60
N VAL A 114 -2.20 -5.92 10.07
CA VAL A 114 -3.08 -6.39 11.14
C VAL A 114 -3.87 -7.63 10.70
N ALA A 115 -4.27 -7.72 9.42
CA ALA A 115 -4.90 -8.92 8.87
C ALA A 115 -4.00 -10.16 8.99
N SER A 116 -2.71 -10.01 8.66
CA SER A 116 -1.71 -11.09 8.78
C SER A 116 -1.48 -11.48 10.24
N ALA A 117 -1.49 -10.51 11.16
CA ALA A 117 -1.40 -10.79 12.59
C ALA A 117 -2.61 -11.57 13.12
N ARG A 118 -3.83 -11.22 12.67
CA ARG A 118 -5.07 -11.95 12.99
C ARG A 118 -5.03 -13.41 12.48
N VAL A 119 -4.51 -13.65 11.28
CA VAL A 119 -4.28 -15.02 10.78
C VAL A 119 -3.28 -15.77 11.64
N THR A 120 -2.13 -15.16 11.95
CA THR A 120 -1.08 -15.78 12.76
C THR A 120 -1.58 -16.13 14.17
N ALA A 121 -2.38 -15.24 14.78
CA ALA A 121 -2.99 -15.48 16.09
C ALA A 121 -4.17 -16.47 16.07
N GLY A 122 -4.63 -16.90 14.89
CA GLY A 122 -5.72 -17.86 14.71
C GLY A 122 -7.13 -17.27 14.91
N THR A 123 -7.30 -15.95 14.82
CA THR A 123 -8.62 -15.29 14.99
C THR A 123 -9.42 -15.21 13.69
N CYS A 124 -8.77 -15.36 12.54
CA CYS A 124 -9.35 -15.40 11.21
C CYS A 124 -8.44 -16.22 10.27
N ASN A 125 -8.81 -16.40 9.00
CA ASN A 125 -8.02 -17.23 8.07
C ASN A 125 -8.03 -16.77 6.60
N SER A 126 -8.80 -15.73 6.26
CA SER A 126 -8.94 -15.25 4.88
C SER A 126 -9.15 -13.75 4.83
N PHE A 127 -8.88 -13.13 3.68
CA PHE A 127 -9.21 -11.72 3.48
C PHE A 127 -10.68 -11.42 3.77
N GLY A 128 -11.60 -12.35 3.49
CA GLY A 128 -13.04 -12.18 3.72
C GLY A 128 -13.44 -12.06 5.19
N ASN A 129 -12.67 -12.61 6.14
CA ASN A 129 -13.00 -12.55 7.57
C ASN A 129 -11.94 -11.88 8.46
N CYS A 130 -10.77 -11.52 7.91
CA CYS A 130 -9.72 -10.85 8.68
C CYS A 130 -9.85 -9.32 8.72
N MET A 131 -10.61 -8.70 7.82
CA MET A 131 -10.69 -7.24 7.68
C MET A 131 -12.10 -6.80 7.28
N ALA A 132 -12.61 -5.73 7.90
CA ALA A 132 -13.98 -5.28 7.60
C ALA A 132 -14.11 -4.74 6.15
N ILE A 133 -13.07 -4.12 5.60
CA ILE A 133 -13.10 -3.52 4.25
C ILE A 133 -13.52 -4.51 3.16
N THR A 134 -13.13 -5.77 3.26
CA THR A 134 -13.40 -6.78 2.22
C THR A 134 -14.87 -7.17 2.16
N SER A 135 -15.59 -7.07 3.29
CA SER A 135 -17.03 -7.30 3.38
C SER A 135 -17.85 -6.02 3.18
N GLU A 136 -17.40 -4.90 3.76
CA GLU A 136 -18.13 -3.63 3.78
C GLU A 136 -18.05 -2.86 2.46
N LEU A 137 -17.00 -3.09 1.66
CA LEU A 137 -16.83 -2.52 0.32
C LEU A 137 -17.37 -3.46 -0.77
N GLY A 138 -18.59 -3.95 -0.55
CA GLY A 138 -19.37 -4.76 -1.50
C GLY A 138 -19.29 -6.28 -1.30
N GLY A 139 -18.33 -6.81 -0.55
CA GLY A 139 -18.19 -8.25 -0.33
C GLY A 139 -17.81 -9.05 -1.59
N SER A 140 -17.77 -10.38 -1.46
CA SER A 140 -17.41 -11.29 -2.57
C SER A 140 -18.49 -12.34 -2.88
N SER A 141 -19.54 -12.43 -2.06
CA SER A 141 -20.48 -13.57 -2.06
C SER A 141 -21.77 -13.34 -2.84
N SER A 142 -22.16 -12.09 -3.08
CA SER A 142 -23.39 -11.73 -3.81
C SER A 142 -23.16 -11.53 -5.31
N GLY A 143 -24.19 -11.76 -6.12
CA GLY A 143 -24.12 -11.64 -7.58
C GLY A 143 -23.94 -12.98 -8.31
N VAL A 144 -23.64 -12.91 -9.61
CA VAL A 144 -23.67 -14.07 -10.52
C VAL A 144 -22.29 -14.41 -11.08
N GLN A 145 -21.98 -15.69 -11.23
CA GLN A 145 -20.75 -16.13 -11.88
C GLN A 145 -20.79 -15.77 -13.37
N ARG A 146 -19.80 -15.01 -13.84
CA ARG A 146 -19.64 -14.65 -15.26
C ARG A 146 -18.23 -14.13 -15.55
N THR A 147 -17.90 -14.10 -16.83
CA THR A 147 -16.78 -13.31 -17.34
C THR A 147 -17.29 -11.96 -17.82
N LEU A 148 -16.62 -10.89 -17.43
CA LEU A 148 -16.89 -9.52 -17.88
C LEU A 148 -15.63 -8.95 -18.52
N ALA A 149 -15.76 -8.47 -19.76
CA ALA A 149 -14.72 -7.73 -20.44
C ALA A 149 -14.74 -6.26 -19.97
N ILE A 150 -13.80 -5.91 -19.09
CA ILE A 150 -13.65 -4.54 -18.56
C ILE A 150 -12.52 -3.87 -19.33
N ASN A 151 -12.85 -2.77 -20.02
CA ASN A 151 -11.94 -2.10 -20.94
C ASN A 151 -11.17 -3.02 -21.92
N GLY A 152 -11.83 -4.10 -22.36
CA GLY A 152 -11.24 -5.11 -23.26
C GLY A 152 -10.49 -6.25 -22.56
N ILE A 153 -10.38 -6.25 -21.23
CA ILE A 153 -9.72 -7.29 -20.43
C ILE A 153 -10.78 -8.21 -19.82
N ASN A 154 -10.64 -9.52 -20.05
CA ASN A 154 -11.56 -10.51 -19.50
C ASN A 154 -11.28 -10.76 -18.01
N ASN A 155 -12.30 -10.57 -17.18
CA ASN A 155 -12.25 -10.84 -15.75
C ASN A 155 -13.33 -11.86 -15.39
N SER A 156 -12.92 -13.00 -14.84
CA SER A 156 -13.83 -14.09 -14.49
C SER A 156 -14.00 -14.19 -12.98
N GLY A 157 -15.23 -14.33 -12.52
CA GLY A 157 -15.55 -14.46 -11.10
C GLY A 157 -17.02 -14.20 -10.85
N ARG A 158 -17.38 -14.06 -9.57
CA ARG A 158 -18.72 -13.62 -9.20
C ARG A 158 -18.81 -12.13 -9.47
N CYS A 159 -19.64 -11.73 -10.41
CA CYS A 159 -19.90 -10.33 -10.70
C CYS A 159 -20.76 -9.74 -9.57
N VAL A 160 -20.08 -9.12 -8.61
CA VAL A 160 -20.67 -8.59 -7.38
C VAL A 160 -21.41 -7.31 -7.68
N ASN A 161 -22.71 -7.29 -7.38
CA ASN A 161 -23.64 -6.20 -7.64
C ASN A 161 -24.13 -5.53 -6.34
N VAL A 162 -23.25 -5.43 -5.34
CA VAL A 162 -23.51 -4.75 -4.07
C VAL A 162 -22.81 -3.40 -4.10
N SER A 163 -23.44 -2.37 -3.54
CA SER A 163 -22.88 -1.02 -3.52
C SER A 163 -21.50 -0.95 -2.85
N PRO A 164 -20.52 -0.25 -3.45
CA PRO A 164 -20.68 0.64 -4.62
C PRO A 164 -20.56 -0.03 -6.01
N LEU A 165 -20.25 -1.33 -6.10
CA LEU A 165 -19.97 -2.02 -7.37
C LEU A 165 -21.19 -2.10 -8.30
N ASN A 166 -22.41 -1.96 -7.78
CA ASN A 166 -23.63 -1.92 -8.59
C ASN A 166 -23.77 -0.66 -9.46
N HIS A 167 -22.90 0.33 -9.29
CA HIS A 167 -22.82 1.54 -10.12
C HIS A 167 -21.83 1.38 -11.29
N PHE A 168 -21.03 0.31 -11.32
CA PHE A 168 -19.95 0.16 -12.28
C PHE A 168 -20.43 -0.07 -13.72
N CYS A 169 -19.81 0.65 -14.66
CA CYS A 169 -19.91 0.45 -16.11
C CYS A 169 -18.54 0.02 -16.66
N GLN A 170 -18.54 -1.03 -17.48
CA GLN A 170 -17.32 -1.70 -17.95
C GLN A 170 -16.56 -0.99 -19.08
N LEU A 171 -17.15 0.05 -19.67
CA LEU A 171 -16.61 0.87 -20.78
C LEU A 171 -17.11 2.30 -20.64
N THR A 172 -16.36 3.29 -21.14
CA THR A 172 -16.81 4.69 -21.22
C THR A 172 -18.06 4.84 -22.08
N SER A 173 -18.14 4.10 -23.19
CA SER A 173 -19.24 4.16 -24.17
C SER A 173 -20.51 3.46 -23.71
N THR A 174 -20.44 2.65 -22.64
CA THR A 174 -21.58 1.93 -22.09
C THR A 174 -22.24 2.73 -20.98
N THR A 175 -23.55 3.00 -21.09
CA THR A 175 -24.30 3.79 -20.10
C THR A 175 -25.64 3.15 -19.73
N GLY A 176 -26.21 3.56 -18.60
CA GLY A 176 -27.58 3.22 -18.22
C GLY A 176 -27.79 1.73 -17.97
N THR A 177 -28.79 1.14 -18.62
CA THR A 177 -29.13 -0.29 -18.46
C THR A 177 -28.16 -1.24 -19.17
N ALA A 178 -27.30 -0.74 -20.06
CA ALA A 178 -26.28 -1.53 -20.73
C ALA A 178 -25.04 -1.80 -19.85
N CYS A 179 -24.89 -1.06 -18.76
CA CYS A 179 -23.80 -1.28 -17.80
C CYS A 179 -23.95 -2.62 -17.10
N ALA A 180 -22.82 -3.29 -16.86
CA ALA A 180 -22.79 -4.54 -16.13
C ALA A 180 -23.35 -4.40 -14.71
N LYS A 181 -23.16 -3.24 -14.07
CA LYS A 181 -23.60 -2.96 -12.69
C LYS A 181 -23.06 -4.00 -11.70
N CYS A 182 -21.83 -4.41 -11.93
CA CYS A 182 -21.10 -5.33 -11.07
C CYS A 182 -19.61 -5.38 -11.48
N VAL A 183 -18.77 -5.84 -10.55
CA VAL A 183 -17.35 -6.14 -10.80
C VAL A 183 -17.08 -7.60 -10.44
N PRO A 184 -16.45 -8.41 -11.30
CA PRO A 184 -16.06 -9.78 -10.97
C PRO A 184 -15.06 -9.85 -9.81
N ARG A 185 -15.38 -10.61 -8.76
CA ARG A 185 -14.48 -10.95 -7.66
C ARG A 185 -14.33 -12.46 -7.52
N SER A 186 -13.20 -12.89 -6.99
CA SER A 186 -13.02 -14.28 -6.53
C SER A 186 -13.72 -14.48 -5.18
N ASP A 187 -13.72 -15.72 -4.66
CA ASP A 187 -14.24 -15.95 -3.31
C ASP A 187 -13.22 -15.54 -2.25
N TRP A 188 -13.39 -14.32 -1.73
CA TRP A 188 -12.50 -13.80 -0.68
C TRP A 188 -12.58 -14.52 0.67
N ASN A 189 -13.60 -15.37 0.91
CA ASN A 189 -13.60 -16.23 2.11
C ASN A 189 -12.61 -17.40 1.99
N ALA A 190 -12.15 -17.70 0.78
CA ALA A 190 -11.10 -18.69 0.50
C ALA A 190 -9.74 -18.04 0.16
N ALA A 191 -9.70 -16.71 -0.05
CA ALA A 191 -8.47 -15.98 -0.34
C ALA A 191 -7.63 -15.83 0.93
N ARG A 192 -6.47 -16.46 0.99
CA ARG A 192 -5.58 -16.38 2.16
C ARG A 192 -4.97 -14.99 2.29
N VAL A 193 -4.73 -14.56 3.53
CA VAL A 193 -3.87 -13.41 3.81
C VAL A 193 -2.42 -13.92 3.79
N PRO A 194 -1.60 -13.51 2.82
CA PRO A 194 -0.26 -14.08 2.64
C PRO A 194 0.71 -13.54 3.70
N THR A 195 1.61 -14.37 4.22
CA THR A 195 2.58 -13.92 5.25
C THR A 195 3.56 -12.84 4.75
N SER A 196 3.69 -12.68 3.44
CA SER A 196 4.43 -11.54 2.85
C SER A 196 3.81 -10.17 3.13
N THR A 197 2.58 -10.11 3.64
CA THR A 197 1.93 -8.89 4.15
C THR A 197 2.08 -8.74 5.67
N GLY A 198 2.78 -9.66 6.34
CA GLY A 198 3.08 -9.57 7.77
C GLY A 198 4.26 -8.63 8.07
N TYR A 199 4.31 -8.12 9.30
CA TYR A 199 5.27 -7.10 9.72
C TYR A 199 6.73 -7.40 9.35
N ALA A 200 7.28 -8.56 9.70
CA ALA A 200 8.68 -8.88 9.38
C ALA A 200 8.96 -8.87 7.88
N SER A 201 8.09 -9.47 7.07
CA SER A 201 8.28 -9.49 5.61
C SER A 201 8.19 -8.10 5.00
N VAL A 202 7.28 -7.27 5.50
CA VAL A 202 7.05 -5.93 4.99
C VAL A 202 8.19 -5.00 5.37
N ARG A 203 8.69 -5.12 6.61
CA ARG A 203 9.90 -4.45 7.08
C ARG A 203 11.10 -4.80 6.21
N GLN A 204 11.26 -6.07 5.81
CA GLN A 204 12.29 -6.50 4.86
C GLN A 204 12.09 -5.90 3.45
N GLN A 205 10.87 -5.82 2.96
CA GLN A 205 10.60 -5.21 1.65
C GLN A 205 10.90 -3.71 1.62
N VAL A 206 10.56 -3.00 2.71
CA VAL A 206 10.75 -1.54 2.80
C VAL A 206 12.20 -1.19 3.11
N PHE A 207 12.81 -1.83 4.10
CA PHE A 207 14.11 -1.40 4.63
C PHE A 207 15.32 -2.13 4.05
N ASN A 208 15.16 -3.28 3.38
CA ASN A 208 16.31 -3.87 2.68
C ASN A 208 16.70 -3.06 1.42
N GLY A 209 15.78 -2.22 0.90
CA GLY A 209 16.10 -1.25 -0.14
C GLY A 209 16.87 -0.04 0.42
N ARG A 210 18.03 0.27 -0.17
CA ARG A 210 18.86 1.44 0.20
C ARG A 210 18.38 2.74 -0.43
N ASN A 211 17.71 2.65 -1.57
CA ASN A 211 17.15 3.75 -2.34
C ASN A 211 15.82 3.32 -2.96
N ILE A 212 15.06 4.28 -3.52
CA ILE A 212 13.74 3.99 -4.10
C ILE A 212 13.81 2.92 -5.19
N GLY A 213 14.88 2.91 -5.99
CA GLY A 213 15.06 1.96 -7.08
C GLY A 213 15.25 0.51 -6.62
N GLN A 214 15.56 0.29 -5.34
CA GLN A 214 15.60 -1.04 -4.72
C GLN A 214 14.32 -1.33 -3.94
N MET A 215 13.82 -0.37 -3.16
CA MET A 215 12.64 -0.56 -2.33
C MET A 215 11.37 -0.77 -3.18
N SER A 216 11.15 0.07 -4.21
CA SER A 216 9.93 0.02 -5.03
C SER A 216 9.72 -1.36 -5.67
N PRO A 217 10.73 -1.99 -6.32
CA PRO A 217 10.60 -3.35 -6.82
C PRO A 217 10.39 -4.42 -5.74
N LEU A 218 10.99 -4.28 -4.54
CA LEU A 218 10.80 -5.22 -3.43
C LEU A 218 9.35 -5.21 -2.92
N VAL A 219 8.76 -4.02 -2.80
CA VAL A 219 7.36 -3.84 -2.39
C VAL A 219 6.41 -4.34 -3.49
N GLU A 220 6.67 -3.99 -4.76
CA GLU A 220 5.88 -4.45 -5.91
C GLU A 220 5.84 -5.99 -5.96
N GLN A 221 7.00 -6.64 -5.90
CA GLN A 221 7.13 -8.09 -6.01
C GLN A 221 6.70 -8.85 -4.76
N GLY A 222 6.67 -8.18 -3.60
CA GLY A 222 6.26 -8.75 -2.33
C GLY A 222 4.77 -8.56 -2.05
N CYS A 223 4.46 -7.75 -1.04
CA CYS A 223 3.12 -7.54 -0.51
C CYS A 223 2.12 -7.05 -1.56
N HIS A 224 2.54 -6.19 -2.51
CA HIS A 224 1.66 -5.70 -3.58
C HIS A 224 1.14 -6.84 -4.45
N ASN A 225 2.03 -7.56 -5.14
CA ASN A 225 1.64 -8.67 -6.01
C ASN A 225 0.91 -9.77 -5.26
N ASN A 226 1.29 -10.05 -4.02
CA ASN A 226 0.65 -11.06 -3.18
C ASN A 226 -0.81 -10.72 -2.86
N VAL A 227 -1.15 -9.47 -2.56
CA VAL A 227 -2.56 -9.07 -2.33
C VAL A 227 -3.35 -9.19 -3.63
N HIS A 228 -2.84 -8.66 -4.74
CA HIS A 228 -3.48 -8.79 -6.06
C HIS A 228 -3.74 -10.24 -6.45
N ALA A 229 -2.73 -11.10 -6.30
CA ALA A 229 -2.81 -12.52 -6.66
C ALA A 229 -3.82 -13.29 -5.81
N ASN A 230 -3.89 -13.01 -4.49
CA ASN A 230 -4.82 -13.70 -3.60
C ASN A 230 -6.26 -13.22 -3.76
N LEU A 231 -6.49 -11.92 -3.97
CA LEU A 231 -7.84 -11.42 -4.28
C LEU A 231 -8.31 -11.84 -5.67
N ALA A 232 -7.39 -12.11 -6.60
CA ALA A 232 -7.61 -12.73 -7.91
C ALA A 232 -8.73 -12.05 -8.73
N SER A 233 -9.29 -12.76 -9.72
CA SER A 233 -10.35 -12.23 -10.60
C SER A 233 -9.95 -10.85 -11.17
N THR A 234 -10.79 -9.82 -11.02
CA THR A 234 -10.45 -8.45 -11.46
C THR A 234 -9.21 -7.89 -10.78
N MET A 235 -9.00 -8.15 -9.49
CA MET A 235 -7.79 -7.73 -8.77
C MET A 235 -6.52 -8.40 -9.30
N GLY A 236 -6.62 -9.49 -10.06
CA GLY A 236 -5.46 -10.17 -10.66
C GLY A 236 -5.03 -9.65 -12.03
N THR A 237 -5.73 -8.68 -12.63
CA THR A 237 -5.49 -8.22 -14.01
C THR A 237 -5.14 -6.74 -14.10
N PHE A 238 -4.77 -6.23 -15.28
CA PHE A 238 -4.61 -4.78 -15.48
C PHE A 238 -5.91 -4.00 -15.29
N ALA A 239 -7.07 -4.65 -15.23
CA ALA A 239 -8.34 -3.99 -14.89
C ALA A 239 -8.59 -3.90 -13.38
N SER A 240 -7.60 -4.23 -12.53
CA SER A 240 -7.71 -4.19 -11.06
C SER A 240 -8.28 -2.88 -10.48
N PRO A 241 -8.05 -1.67 -11.04
CA PRO A 241 -8.68 -0.45 -10.51
C PRO A 241 -10.20 -0.42 -10.66
N SER A 242 -10.79 -1.34 -11.42
CA SER A 242 -12.25 -1.50 -11.51
C SER A 242 -12.85 -1.90 -10.16
N ASP A 243 -12.08 -2.60 -9.34
CA ASP A 243 -12.46 -2.97 -7.98
C ASP A 243 -12.10 -1.84 -7.00
N PRO A 244 -13.06 -1.30 -6.22
CA PRO A 244 -12.77 -0.23 -5.27
C PRO A 244 -11.71 -0.55 -4.21
N ILE A 245 -11.44 -1.83 -3.94
CA ILE A 245 -10.39 -2.21 -2.97
C ILE A 245 -8.98 -1.92 -3.48
N PHE A 246 -8.79 -1.76 -4.80
CA PHE A 246 -7.54 -1.34 -5.43
C PHE A 246 -6.99 -0.06 -4.80
N TRP A 247 -7.84 0.95 -4.66
CA TRP A 247 -7.43 2.27 -4.17
C TRP A 247 -6.95 2.21 -2.73
N SER A 248 -7.61 1.40 -1.89
CA SER A 248 -7.18 1.20 -0.51
C SER A 248 -5.94 0.33 -0.39
N HIS A 249 -5.77 -0.66 -1.27
CA HIS A 249 -4.52 -1.42 -1.38
C HIS A 249 -3.35 -0.50 -1.73
N HIS A 250 -3.49 0.33 -2.78
CA HIS A 250 -2.43 1.24 -3.20
C HIS A 250 -2.21 2.40 -2.22
N ALA A 251 -3.22 2.81 -1.43
CA ALA A 251 -3.01 3.74 -0.32
C ALA A 251 -2.13 3.15 0.79
N MET A 252 -2.19 1.83 1.02
CA MET A 252 -1.28 1.13 1.93
C MET A 252 0.13 1.04 1.34
N ILE A 253 0.26 0.75 0.03
CA ILE A 253 1.58 0.77 -0.66
C ILE A 253 2.22 2.17 -0.60
N ASP A 254 1.45 3.22 -0.83
CA ASP A 254 1.91 4.60 -0.74
C ASP A 254 2.34 4.98 0.69
N LEU A 255 1.65 4.45 1.72
CA LEU A 255 2.07 4.61 3.11
C LEU A 255 3.43 3.98 3.40
N LEU A 256 3.74 2.81 2.81
CA LEU A 256 5.07 2.21 2.93
C LEU A 256 6.16 3.12 2.35
N HIS A 257 5.85 3.84 1.26
CA HIS A 257 6.76 4.83 0.71
C HIS A 257 6.93 6.05 1.63
N VAL A 258 5.88 6.53 2.28
CA VAL A 258 5.99 7.61 3.29
C VAL A 258 6.93 7.18 4.44
N ILE A 259 6.80 5.93 4.90
CA ILE A 259 7.69 5.34 5.92
C ILE A 259 9.13 5.29 5.41
N PHE A 260 9.35 4.76 4.20
CA PHE A 260 10.67 4.74 3.57
C PHE A 260 11.29 6.13 3.44
N HIS A 261 10.52 7.10 2.96
CA HIS A 261 10.95 8.49 2.79
C HIS A 261 11.44 9.04 4.14
N LYS A 262 10.63 8.95 5.19
CA LYS A 262 11.04 9.36 6.55
C LYS A 262 12.32 8.66 7.02
N CYS A 263 12.44 7.36 6.76
CA CYS A 263 13.52 6.53 7.29
C CYS A 263 14.83 6.58 6.50
N ARG A 264 14.79 6.96 5.22
CA ARG A 264 15.96 6.98 4.33
C ARG A 264 16.31 8.37 3.84
N VAL A 265 15.31 9.18 3.49
CA VAL A 265 15.50 10.56 3.03
C VAL A 265 15.55 11.52 4.23
N GLY A 266 14.77 11.23 5.27
CA GLY A 266 14.66 12.05 6.47
C GLY A 266 13.36 12.84 6.52
N THR A 267 13.24 13.74 7.49
CA THR A 267 12.03 14.55 7.70
C THR A 267 12.09 15.94 7.07
N ALA A 268 13.30 16.40 6.71
CA ALA A 268 13.48 17.69 6.05
C ALA A 268 12.83 17.67 4.67
N ARG A 269 12.07 18.72 4.35
CA ARG A 269 11.61 18.94 2.98
C ARG A 269 12.79 19.32 2.09
N LEU A 270 12.75 18.80 0.88
CA LEU A 270 13.81 18.97 -0.10
C LEU A 270 13.30 19.82 -1.26
N THR A 271 14.13 20.72 -1.77
CA THR A 271 13.91 21.34 -3.07
C THR A 271 13.88 20.30 -4.18
N PHE A 272 13.31 20.61 -5.35
CA PHE A 272 13.29 19.71 -6.49
C PHE A 272 14.69 19.21 -6.88
N ALA A 273 15.69 20.09 -6.87
CA ALA A 273 17.08 19.73 -7.17
C ALA A 273 17.65 18.74 -6.12
N GLN A 274 17.40 18.98 -4.83
CA GLN A 274 17.82 18.07 -3.76
C GLN A 274 17.10 16.71 -3.84
N LYS A 275 15.82 16.70 -4.22
CA LYS A 275 15.07 15.45 -4.46
C LYS A 275 15.75 14.62 -5.55
N ALA A 276 16.11 15.25 -6.67
CA ALA A 276 16.80 14.62 -7.80
C ALA A 276 18.18 14.03 -7.47
N SER A 277 18.81 14.44 -6.35
CA SER A 277 20.10 13.93 -5.89
C SER A 277 20.04 13.10 -4.60
N SER A 278 18.84 12.82 -4.07
CA SER A 278 18.64 12.09 -2.81
C SER A 278 18.50 10.57 -3.02
N VAL A 279 18.51 9.80 -1.92
CA VAL A 279 18.18 8.36 -1.95
C VAL A 279 16.71 8.08 -2.31
N GLY A 280 15.86 9.10 -2.29
CA GLY A 280 14.50 9.06 -2.82
C GLY A 280 14.47 9.03 -4.35
N TRP A 281 15.61 9.22 -5.03
CA TRP A 281 15.71 9.14 -6.49
C TRP A 281 16.74 8.10 -6.93
N THR A 282 16.40 7.35 -7.98
CA THR A 282 17.33 6.47 -8.70
C THR A 282 16.93 6.42 -10.16
N SER A 283 17.86 6.67 -11.08
CA SER A 283 17.64 6.37 -12.50
C SER A 283 17.71 4.87 -12.75
N CYS A 284 16.69 4.30 -13.40
CA CYS A 284 16.73 2.92 -13.90
C CYS A 284 16.24 2.85 -15.35
N ALA A 285 16.46 1.70 -15.98
CA ALA A 285 15.99 1.44 -17.33
C ALA A 285 14.45 1.47 -17.40
N ARG A 286 13.92 2.10 -18.44
CA ARG A 286 12.51 1.98 -18.80
C ARG A 286 12.25 0.61 -19.43
N ARG A 287 11.00 0.14 -19.38
CA ARG A 287 10.61 -1.13 -20.03
C ARG A 287 10.61 -1.05 -21.55
N ASP A 288 10.49 0.14 -22.11
CA ASP A 288 10.65 0.41 -23.53
C ASP A 288 12.11 0.78 -23.85
N THR A 289 12.44 2.07 -23.89
CA THR A 289 13.73 2.58 -24.33
C THR A 289 14.16 3.77 -23.48
N GLY A 290 15.44 3.79 -23.08
CA GLY A 290 16.02 4.86 -22.29
C GLY A 290 15.97 4.59 -20.79
N THR A 291 16.27 5.64 -20.02
CA THR A 291 16.31 5.63 -18.55
C THR A 291 15.37 6.69 -18.00
N PHE A 292 14.90 6.48 -16.77
CA PHE A 292 14.14 7.49 -16.06
C PHE A 292 15.05 8.65 -15.61
N SER A 293 14.55 9.87 -15.81
CA SER A 293 15.08 11.15 -15.32
C SER A 293 14.13 11.73 -14.26
N PRO A 294 14.63 12.47 -13.25
CA PRO A 294 13.77 13.04 -12.21
C PRO A 294 12.75 14.04 -12.77
N THR A 295 13.07 14.64 -13.93
CA THR A 295 12.25 15.62 -14.65
C THR A 295 11.30 15.01 -15.67
N ASP A 296 11.30 13.68 -15.83
CA ASP A 296 10.37 13.03 -16.73
C ASP A 296 8.93 13.20 -16.24
N VAL A 297 8.06 13.67 -17.13
CA VAL A 297 6.62 13.72 -16.89
C VAL A 297 6.05 12.30 -16.97
N ILE A 298 5.33 11.89 -15.93
CA ILE A 298 4.72 10.57 -15.85
C ILE A 298 3.69 10.37 -16.97
N THR A 299 3.80 9.25 -17.67
CA THR A 299 2.85 8.85 -18.71
C THR A 299 1.58 8.28 -18.07
N MET A 300 0.49 9.05 -18.11
CA MET A 300 -0.86 8.60 -17.76
C MET A 300 -1.85 8.97 -18.85
N ARG A 301 -2.35 7.97 -19.58
CA ARG A 301 -3.21 8.19 -20.75
C ARG A 301 -4.49 7.39 -20.64
N THR A 302 -5.62 8.01 -20.92
CA THR A 302 -6.94 7.37 -20.89
C THR A 302 -7.51 7.22 -22.29
N GLY A 303 -8.19 6.11 -22.54
CA GLY A 303 -8.76 5.75 -23.83
C GLY A 303 -9.41 4.38 -23.75
N GLU A 304 -10.67 4.30 -24.17
CA GLU A 304 -11.41 3.04 -24.16
C GLU A 304 -10.67 2.00 -25.02
N ARG A 305 -10.35 0.86 -24.41
CA ARG A 305 -9.57 -0.25 -24.98
C ARG A 305 -8.22 0.17 -25.56
N GLY A 306 -7.64 1.28 -25.06
CA GLY A 306 -6.40 1.84 -25.58
C GLY A 306 -6.51 2.44 -26.98
N VAL A 307 -7.72 2.68 -27.49
CA VAL A 307 -7.93 3.31 -28.81
C VAL A 307 -7.82 4.83 -28.69
N ASN A 308 -6.94 5.44 -29.48
CA ASN A 308 -6.65 6.87 -29.51
C ASN A 308 -6.49 7.51 -28.10
N PRO A 309 -5.63 6.97 -27.23
CA PRO A 309 -5.57 7.41 -25.84
C PRO A 309 -4.95 8.81 -25.74
N ILE A 310 -5.54 9.64 -24.89
CA ILE A 310 -5.12 11.02 -24.62
C ILE A 310 -4.51 11.12 -23.21
N PRO A 311 -3.61 12.09 -22.94
CA PRO A 311 -3.14 12.35 -21.59
C PRO A 311 -4.31 12.58 -20.62
N GLY A 312 -4.23 12.03 -19.41
CA GLY A 312 -5.27 12.13 -18.39
C GLY A 312 -5.63 13.57 -18.05
N GLN A 313 -4.64 14.46 -17.97
CA GLN A 313 -4.84 15.88 -17.72
C GLN A 313 -5.63 16.59 -18.85
N ASN A 314 -5.71 16.00 -20.04
CA ASN A 314 -6.42 16.55 -21.19
C ASN A 314 -7.83 15.95 -21.36
N ASP A 315 -8.20 14.93 -20.57
CA ASP A 315 -9.52 14.32 -20.66
C ASP A 315 -10.61 15.29 -20.14
N PRO A 316 -11.71 15.49 -20.88
CA PRO A 316 -12.72 16.47 -20.53
C PRO A 316 -13.51 16.16 -19.25
N LYS A 317 -13.51 14.91 -18.77
CA LYS A 317 -14.20 14.51 -17.54
C LYS A 317 -13.30 14.61 -16.32
N ILE A 318 -12.04 14.19 -16.45
CA ILE A 318 -11.14 14.02 -15.30
C ILE A 318 -9.91 14.93 -15.30
N GLY A 319 -9.60 15.61 -16.41
CA GLY A 319 -8.38 16.41 -16.55
C GLY A 319 -8.22 17.49 -15.48
N ARG A 320 -9.34 18.10 -15.07
CA ARG A 320 -9.38 19.08 -13.97
C ARG A 320 -8.84 18.56 -12.63
N PHE A 321 -8.84 17.23 -12.40
CA PHE A 321 -8.38 16.63 -11.14
C PHE A 321 -6.85 16.45 -11.07
N PHE A 322 -6.16 16.71 -12.18
CA PHE A 322 -4.69 16.76 -12.25
C PHE A 322 -4.14 18.18 -12.09
N THR A 323 -5.00 19.20 -12.07
CA THR A 323 -4.57 20.61 -11.99
C THR A 323 -3.88 20.89 -10.67
N GLY A 324 -2.67 21.46 -10.72
CA GLY A 324 -1.86 21.80 -9.53
C GLY A 324 -1.25 20.58 -8.83
N VAL A 325 -1.28 19.39 -9.43
CA VAL A 325 -0.60 18.19 -8.93
C VAL A 325 0.71 18.01 -9.70
N PRO A 326 1.86 17.98 -9.02
CA PRO A 326 3.13 17.68 -9.67
C PRO A 326 3.08 16.36 -10.44
N ASN A 327 3.62 16.36 -11.66
CA ASN A 327 3.57 15.21 -12.56
C ASN A 327 4.95 14.71 -13.02
N GLN A 328 6.03 15.28 -12.47
CA GLN A 328 7.39 14.76 -12.61
C GLN A 328 7.69 13.79 -11.46
N PHE A 329 8.51 12.76 -11.70
CA PHE A 329 8.80 11.75 -10.68
C PHE A 329 9.39 12.35 -9.40
N ALA A 330 10.36 13.26 -9.51
CA ALA A 330 10.93 13.92 -8.32
C ALA A 330 9.88 14.78 -7.59
N GLY A 331 8.95 15.41 -8.32
CA GLY A 331 7.86 16.19 -7.71
C GLY A 331 6.91 15.35 -6.83
N LEU A 332 6.89 14.03 -7.01
CA LEU A 332 6.05 13.10 -6.25
C LEU A 332 6.78 12.43 -5.07
N MET A 333 8.03 12.78 -4.83
CA MET A 333 8.85 12.19 -3.76
C MET A 333 8.24 12.38 -2.37
N ASP A 334 7.65 13.53 -2.11
CA ASP A 334 7.14 13.92 -0.82
C ASP A 334 5.64 14.19 -0.92
N VAL A 335 4.86 13.64 0.01
CA VAL A 335 3.39 13.81 0.04
C VAL A 335 2.97 15.23 0.44
N ARG A 336 3.93 16.01 0.94
CA ARG A 336 3.75 17.37 1.44
C ARG A 336 3.86 18.42 0.35
N ASP A 337 4.51 18.07 -0.75
CA ASP A 337 4.87 19.00 -1.83
C ASP A 337 3.97 18.80 -3.07
N LEU A 338 2.67 18.53 -2.85
CA LEU A 338 1.67 18.25 -3.88
C LEU A 338 0.60 19.35 -3.98
N GLY A 339 0.97 20.56 -3.55
CA GLY A 339 0.09 21.74 -3.55
C GLY A 339 -1.16 21.53 -2.69
N THR A 340 -2.33 21.92 -3.20
CA THR A 340 -3.61 21.71 -2.51
C THR A 340 -4.03 20.24 -2.41
N SER A 341 -3.26 19.35 -3.02
CA SER A 341 -3.47 17.90 -2.99
C SER A 341 -2.57 17.19 -1.99
N SER A 342 -1.71 17.90 -1.25
CA SER A 342 -0.91 17.31 -0.19
C SER A 342 -1.78 16.62 0.87
N TYR A 343 -1.23 15.55 1.44
CA TYR A 343 -1.95 14.68 2.36
C TYR A 343 -1.00 13.98 3.34
N GLY A 344 -1.60 13.41 4.39
CA GLY A 344 -0.93 12.61 5.40
C GLY A 344 -1.74 11.37 5.78
N TYR A 345 -1.33 10.70 6.85
CA TYR A 345 -1.95 9.49 7.36
C TYR A 345 -2.15 9.51 8.86
N TYR A 346 -3.29 8.97 9.30
CA TYR A 346 -3.41 8.39 10.63
C TYR A 346 -2.83 6.98 10.60
N ILE A 347 -1.96 6.64 11.54
CA ILE A 347 -1.38 5.30 11.66
C ILE A 347 -1.44 4.78 13.09
N SER A 348 -1.56 3.47 13.22
CA SER A 348 -1.55 2.74 14.50
C SER A 348 -0.81 1.41 14.32
N GLY A 349 -0.75 0.61 15.39
CA GLY A 349 -0.27 -0.76 15.31
C GLY A 349 1.19 -0.89 14.88
N GLN A 350 1.50 -2.01 14.23
CA GLN A 350 2.82 -2.31 13.69
C GLN A 350 3.22 -1.37 12.55
N VAL A 351 2.26 -0.73 11.87
CA VAL A 351 2.56 0.32 10.87
C VAL A 351 3.16 1.55 11.54
N ALA A 352 2.58 1.99 12.67
CA ALA A 352 3.13 3.07 13.49
C ALA A 352 4.51 2.70 14.07
N ALA A 353 4.69 1.46 14.53
CA ALA A 353 5.99 0.98 14.99
C ALA A 353 7.04 1.06 13.87
N MET A 354 6.70 0.64 12.65
CA MET A 354 7.59 0.71 11.49
C MET A 354 7.99 2.16 11.16
N TYR A 355 7.02 3.08 11.18
CA TYR A 355 7.28 4.50 10.95
C TYR A 355 8.19 5.11 12.03
N SER A 356 7.88 4.87 13.31
CA SER A 356 8.61 5.46 14.43
C SER A 356 10.03 4.91 14.54
N GLN A 357 10.18 3.60 14.45
CA GLN A 357 11.46 2.92 14.70
C GLN A 357 12.38 2.90 13.48
N CYS A 358 11.88 2.96 12.23
CA CYS A 358 12.72 2.68 11.05
C CYS A 358 13.54 1.38 11.28
N ASP A 359 14.80 1.34 10.83
CA ASP A 359 15.76 0.27 11.11
C ASP A 359 16.36 0.33 12.52
N ALA A 360 15.93 1.26 13.39
CA ALA A 360 16.50 1.50 14.71
C ALA A 360 16.08 0.39 15.69
N SER A 361 16.67 -0.77 15.47
CA SER A 361 17.02 -1.69 16.52
C SER A 361 17.72 -1.00 17.69
N PRO A 362 17.65 -1.57 18.92
CA PRO A 362 18.43 -1.15 20.11
C PRO A 362 19.93 -0.85 19.90
N THR A 363 20.54 -1.23 18.77
CA THR A 363 21.93 -0.86 18.42
C THR A 363 22.13 0.62 18.04
N SER A 364 21.07 1.33 17.65
CA SER A 364 21.11 2.79 17.40
C SER A 364 21.41 3.58 18.68
N ARG A 365 20.89 3.13 19.83
CA ARG A 365 21.09 3.75 21.15
C ARG A 365 22.52 3.61 21.66
N LYS A 366 23.20 2.49 21.34
CA LYS A 366 24.62 2.29 21.69
C LYS A 366 25.58 3.09 20.79
N LEU A 367 25.19 3.41 19.56
CA LEU A 367 25.97 4.30 18.70
C LEU A 367 25.87 5.76 19.15
N GLU A 368 24.73 6.21 19.67
CA GLU A 368 24.61 7.53 20.32
C GLU A 368 25.43 7.61 21.62
N GLU A 369 25.41 6.59 22.48
CA GLU A 369 26.22 6.58 23.72
C GLU A 369 27.74 6.49 23.45
N THR A 370 28.15 5.84 22.35
CA THR A 370 29.56 5.78 21.94
C THR A 370 30.00 7.07 21.22
N ALA A 371 29.10 7.71 20.45
CA ALA A 371 29.35 8.99 19.80
C ALA A 371 29.36 10.17 20.78
N ALA A 372 28.53 10.14 21.84
CA ALA A 372 28.51 11.15 22.89
C ALA A 372 29.80 11.18 23.74
N ASN A 373 30.55 10.08 23.78
CA ASN A 373 31.82 9.96 24.50
C ASN A 373 33.07 10.12 23.60
N SER A 374 32.89 10.36 22.30
CA SER A 374 33.98 10.67 21.37
C SER A 374 34.01 12.17 21.12
N THR A 375 35.03 12.87 21.63
CA THR A 375 35.32 14.29 21.36
C THR A 375 35.84 14.56 19.94
N THR A 376 35.22 13.93 18.93
CA THR A 376 35.54 14.10 17.51
C THR A 376 34.29 14.67 16.84
N PRO A 377 34.40 15.70 15.96
CA PRO A 377 33.24 16.41 15.43
C PRO A 377 32.24 15.44 14.78
N THR A 378 30.96 15.71 15.05
CA THR A 378 29.77 15.00 14.61
C THR A 378 29.87 14.55 13.15
N PRO A 379 29.64 13.27 12.81
CA PRO A 379 29.59 12.84 11.42
C PRO A 379 28.40 13.50 10.72
N ALA A 380 28.64 14.08 9.54
CA ALA A 380 27.60 14.53 8.64
C ALA A 380 26.60 13.38 8.39
N MET A 381 25.31 13.67 8.54
CA MET A 381 24.24 12.74 8.18
C MET A 381 24.42 12.29 6.73
N CYS A 382 24.33 10.99 6.50
CA CYS A 382 24.48 10.40 5.18
C CYS A 382 23.46 10.99 4.19
N GLY A 383 23.91 11.84 3.27
CA GLY A 383 23.30 11.92 1.93
C GLY A 383 22.69 13.25 1.47
N VAL A 384 23.07 14.41 2.00
CA VAL A 384 22.74 15.68 1.33
C VAL A 384 24.04 16.44 1.08
N ALA A 385 24.44 16.57 -0.19
CA ALA A 385 25.48 17.52 -0.57
C ALA A 385 24.91 18.94 -0.35
N GLU A 386 25.66 19.77 0.39
CA GLU A 386 25.39 21.20 0.44
C GLU A 386 25.67 21.80 -0.95
N ASP A 387 24.60 22.27 -1.58
CA ASP A 387 24.56 23.42 -2.48
C ASP A 387 25.49 23.42 -3.71
N ASP A 388 24.96 22.92 -4.83
CA ASP A 388 24.77 23.69 -6.06
C ASP A 388 23.60 23.05 -6.82
N GLY A 389 22.75 23.82 -7.49
CA GLY A 389 21.58 23.28 -8.21
C GLY A 389 21.90 22.36 -9.41
N TYR A 390 23.10 21.78 -9.45
CA TYR A 390 23.69 21.05 -10.56
C TYR A 390 24.08 19.63 -10.11
N ASP A 391 23.77 18.61 -10.91
CA ASP A 391 24.32 17.27 -10.67
C ASP A 391 25.77 17.14 -11.19
N ALA A 392 26.39 15.98 -10.95
CA ALA A 392 27.75 15.67 -11.42
C ALA A 392 27.93 15.77 -12.96
N ASN A 393 26.83 15.90 -13.72
CA ASN A 393 26.82 16.10 -15.16
C ASN A 393 26.46 17.55 -15.58
N GLY A 394 26.25 18.46 -14.63
CA GLY A 394 25.91 19.86 -14.86
C GLY A 394 24.43 20.13 -15.16
N ASN A 395 23.51 19.21 -14.81
CA ASN A 395 22.08 19.44 -15.03
C ASN A 395 21.48 20.36 -13.97
N ASP A 396 20.96 21.51 -14.39
CA ASP A 396 20.14 22.39 -13.55
C ASP A 396 18.72 21.82 -13.43
N TYR A 397 18.48 21.01 -12.39
CA TYR A 397 17.16 20.41 -12.14
C TYR A 397 16.13 21.43 -11.62
N ALA A 398 16.57 22.49 -10.94
CA ALA A 398 15.67 23.52 -10.44
C ALA A 398 14.96 24.24 -11.59
N SER A 399 15.68 24.58 -12.65
CA SER A 399 15.11 25.20 -13.86
C SER A 399 14.14 24.30 -14.64
N GLN A 400 14.19 22.99 -14.41
CA GLN A 400 13.39 21.97 -15.10
C GLN A 400 12.16 21.53 -14.30
N ASN A 401 12.00 22.01 -13.07
CA ASN A 401 10.79 21.78 -12.28
C ASN A 401 9.60 22.46 -12.96
N ASN A 402 8.61 21.68 -13.38
CA ASN A 402 7.42 22.19 -14.05
C ASN A 402 6.29 22.61 -13.08
N PHE A 403 6.47 22.45 -11.77
CA PHE A 403 5.60 22.95 -10.69
C PHE A 403 6.44 23.68 -9.62
N PRO A 404 7.08 24.82 -9.94
CA PRO A 404 7.87 25.57 -8.97
C PRO A 404 7.04 26.07 -7.77
N GLU A 405 5.72 26.23 -7.92
CA GLU A 405 4.81 26.65 -6.86
C GLU A 405 4.60 25.60 -5.75
N THR A 406 4.92 24.33 -6.02
CA THR A 406 4.87 23.26 -5.02
C THR A 406 6.25 22.92 -4.48
N ASP A 407 7.30 23.62 -4.93
CA ASP A 407 8.66 23.37 -4.48
C ASP A 407 8.88 23.92 -3.07
N TYR A 408 9.80 23.30 -2.34
CA TYR A 408 10.16 23.75 -1.01
C TYR A 408 10.96 25.06 -1.10
N THR A 409 10.48 26.11 -0.43
CA THR A 409 11.10 27.45 -0.46
C THR A 409 11.87 27.79 0.82
N GLY A 410 12.18 26.79 1.65
CA GLY A 410 12.88 26.99 2.92
C GLY A 410 11.96 27.21 4.14
N GLN A 411 10.65 27.16 3.96
CA GLN A 411 9.68 27.18 5.07
C GLN A 411 8.80 25.95 5.05
N ASP A 412 8.81 25.20 6.16
CA ASP A 412 7.84 24.13 6.39
C ASP A 412 6.48 24.77 6.73
N ASP A 413 5.42 24.26 6.11
CA ASP A 413 4.05 24.74 6.36
C ASP A 413 3.45 24.20 7.67
N GLY A 414 4.18 23.32 8.36
CA GLY A 414 3.78 22.75 9.64
C GLY A 414 2.62 21.76 9.52
N HIS A 415 2.31 21.27 8.33
CA HIS A 415 1.32 20.20 8.15
C HIS A 415 1.74 18.95 8.94
N GLN A 416 0.75 18.32 9.58
CA GLN A 416 0.92 17.02 10.21
C GLN A 416 0.76 15.93 9.15
N ASP A 417 1.87 15.30 8.79
CA ASP A 417 1.89 14.30 7.70
C ASP A 417 1.60 12.90 8.20
N ILE A 418 2.00 12.63 9.44
CA ILE A 418 1.73 11.38 10.13
C ILE A 418 1.19 11.72 11.52
N VAL A 419 0.03 11.16 11.83
CA VAL A 419 -0.58 11.25 13.15
C VAL A 419 -0.69 9.84 13.73
N VAL A 420 0.14 9.55 14.73
CA VAL A 420 0.09 8.27 15.45
C VAL A 420 -1.11 8.28 16.38
N VAL A 421 -1.93 7.25 16.31
CA VAL A 421 -3.16 7.10 17.10
C VAL A 421 -3.27 5.70 17.70
N ASP A 422 -4.08 5.57 18.75
CA ASP A 422 -4.60 4.25 19.16
C ASP A 422 -5.76 3.80 18.25
N ASN A 423 -6.26 2.57 18.46
CA ASN A 423 -7.42 2.08 17.72
C ASN A 423 -8.74 2.80 18.03
N THR A 424 -8.77 3.75 18.98
CA THR A 424 -9.92 4.66 19.18
C THR A 424 -9.82 5.92 18.32
N GLY A 425 -8.69 6.10 17.62
CA GLY A 425 -8.38 7.29 16.83
C GLY A 425 -7.86 8.46 17.66
N LYS A 426 -7.53 8.24 18.94
CA LYS A 426 -6.96 9.26 19.81
C LYS A 426 -5.47 9.40 19.52
N THR A 427 -5.01 10.65 19.35
CA THR A 427 -3.60 10.97 19.10
C THR A 427 -2.72 10.56 20.27
N ILE A 428 -1.58 9.96 19.92
CA ILE A 428 -0.58 9.47 20.86
C ILE A 428 0.73 10.24 20.61
N ASP A 429 1.41 10.63 21.70
CA ASP A 429 2.72 11.28 21.62
C ASP A 429 3.76 10.30 21.06
N ALA A 430 4.69 10.78 20.23
CA ALA A 430 5.73 9.96 19.61
C ALA A 430 6.59 9.18 20.63
N ASN A 431 6.68 9.63 21.89
CA ASN A 431 7.43 8.97 22.96
C ASN A 431 6.60 7.93 23.74
N THR A 432 5.35 7.71 23.35
CA THR A 432 4.48 6.76 24.04
C THR A 432 4.91 5.32 23.70
N PRO A 433 4.96 4.39 24.67
CA PRO A 433 5.41 3.04 24.37
C PRO A 433 4.46 2.31 23.41
N ILE A 434 4.98 1.29 22.74
CA ILE A 434 4.31 0.58 21.64
C ILE A 434 2.94 -0.01 22.04
N ASP A 435 2.78 -0.36 23.32
CA ASP A 435 1.56 -0.89 23.92
C ASP A 435 0.38 0.11 23.90
N ALA A 436 0.65 1.41 23.77
CA ALA A 436 -0.38 2.43 23.70
C ALA A 436 -1.05 2.53 22.32
N TYR A 437 -0.33 2.24 21.23
CA TYR A 437 -0.86 2.37 19.86
C TYR A 437 -0.99 1.02 19.11
N VAL A 438 -0.42 -0.07 19.62
CA VAL A 438 -0.77 -1.45 19.21
C VAL A 438 -1.89 -1.94 20.13
N THR A 439 -3.15 -1.74 19.72
CA THR A 439 -4.29 -2.12 20.59
C THR A 439 -5.13 -3.30 20.10
N ASP A 440 -4.85 -3.85 18.90
CA ASP A 440 -5.47 -5.11 18.43
C ASP A 440 -4.81 -6.31 19.16
N ASP A 441 -5.61 -7.18 19.77
CA ASP A 441 -5.09 -8.27 20.61
C ASP A 441 -4.30 -9.31 19.80
N SER A 442 -4.66 -9.53 18.52
CA SER A 442 -3.91 -10.43 17.65
C SER A 442 -2.55 -9.83 17.29
N GLU A 443 -2.55 -8.52 17.00
CA GLU A 443 -1.33 -7.76 16.73
C GLU A 443 -0.40 -7.72 17.94
N LYS A 444 -0.92 -7.49 19.16
CA LYS A 444 -0.15 -7.56 20.42
C LYS A 444 0.52 -8.92 20.63
N ARG A 445 -0.20 -10.01 20.37
CA ARG A 445 0.34 -11.36 20.52
C ARG A 445 1.50 -11.61 19.55
N VAL A 446 1.36 -11.13 18.32
CA VAL A 446 2.41 -11.20 17.30
C VAL A 446 3.60 -10.30 17.64
N VAL A 447 3.36 -9.07 18.12
CA VAL A 447 4.41 -8.16 18.62
C VAL A 447 5.16 -8.78 19.80
N THR A 448 4.45 -9.40 20.74
CA THR A 448 5.07 -10.07 21.89
C THR A 448 6.03 -11.18 21.45
N TRP A 449 5.60 -12.00 20.49
CA TRP A 449 6.48 -13.02 19.90
C TRP A 449 7.69 -12.38 19.20
N TYR A 450 7.46 -11.35 18.37
CA TYR A 450 8.55 -10.64 17.70
C TYR A 450 9.59 -10.12 18.67
N ASP A 451 9.16 -9.41 19.73
CA ASP A 451 10.05 -8.80 20.71
C ASP A 451 10.85 -9.86 21.48
N GLN A 452 10.20 -10.95 21.92
CA GLN A 452 10.86 -12.05 22.63
C GLN A 452 11.90 -12.75 21.74
N THR A 453 11.54 -13.08 20.50
CA THR A 453 12.44 -13.77 19.58
C THR A 453 13.60 -12.86 19.17
N ILE A 454 13.35 -11.57 18.93
CA ILE A 454 14.41 -10.60 18.61
C ILE A 454 15.35 -10.38 19.78
N GLU A 455 14.84 -10.28 21.00
CA GLU A 455 15.68 -10.21 22.20
C GLU A 455 16.55 -11.47 22.34
N ALA A 456 15.98 -12.66 22.13
CA ALA A 456 16.71 -13.93 22.16
C ALA A 456 17.79 -14.03 21.07
N MET A 457 17.58 -13.42 19.90
CA MET A 457 18.55 -13.33 18.82
C MET A 457 19.60 -12.21 19.01
N GLY A 458 19.60 -11.51 20.14
CA GLY A 458 20.60 -10.48 20.47
C GLY A 458 20.24 -9.06 20.06
N GLY A 459 18.95 -8.80 19.82
CA GLY A 459 18.41 -7.49 19.46
C GLY A 459 18.01 -7.39 17.99
N ASP A 460 17.37 -6.29 17.61
CA ASP A 460 16.90 -6.13 16.23
C ASP A 460 18.12 -5.93 15.29
N SER A 461 18.06 -6.44 14.09
CA SER A 461 19.10 -6.24 13.08
C SER A 461 18.50 -6.63 11.74
N LEU A 462 19.12 -6.18 10.65
CA LEU A 462 18.68 -6.60 9.31
C LEU A 462 18.67 -8.15 9.20
N GLU A 463 19.68 -8.81 9.77
CA GLU A 463 19.83 -10.26 9.77
C GLU A 463 18.76 -10.95 10.62
N ASN A 464 18.55 -10.49 11.85
CA ASN A 464 17.56 -11.06 12.77
C ASN A 464 16.12 -10.84 12.27
N MET A 465 15.85 -9.69 11.64
CA MET A 465 14.56 -9.43 11.01
C MET A 465 14.36 -10.28 9.75
N ALA A 466 15.44 -10.60 9.01
CA ALA A 466 15.37 -11.53 7.89
C ALA A 466 15.11 -12.96 8.40
N ASP A 467 15.71 -13.33 9.53
CA ASP A 467 15.43 -14.62 10.18
C ASP A 467 13.97 -14.73 10.64
N LEU A 468 13.42 -13.68 11.28
CA LEU A 468 11.99 -13.62 11.60
C LEU A 468 11.08 -13.78 10.38
N GLU A 469 11.44 -13.18 9.25
CA GLU A 469 10.69 -13.37 8.01
C GLU A 469 10.72 -14.84 7.57
N ARG A 470 11.89 -15.50 7.64
CA ARG A 470 12.01 -16.94 7.35
C ARG A 470 11.14 -17.78 8.27
N GLN A 471 11.16 -17.49 9.57
CA GLN A 471 10.33 -18.14 10.58
C GLN A 471 8.84 -17.98 10.24
N ALA A 472 8.39 -16.76 9.94
CA ALA A 472 6.99 -16.48 9.59
C ALA A 472 6.56 -17.20 8.29
N CYS A 473 7.37 -17.14 7.23
CA CYS A 473 7.07 -17.83 5.97
C CYS A 473 7.07 -19.36 6.15
N MET A 474 7.99 -19.91 6.95
CA MET A 474 7.98 -21.33 7.27
C MET A 474 6.77 -21.73 8.13
N PHE A 475 6.37 -20.87 9.08
CA PHE A 475 5.16 -21.08 9.88
C PHE A 475 3.89 -21.11 9.02
N GLU A 476 3.78 -20.19 8.04
CA GLU A 476 2.72 -20.26 7.01
C GLU A 476 2.71 -21.62 6.31
N HIS A 477 3.89 -22.06 5.87
CA HIS A 477 4.05 -23.30 5.14
C HIS A 477 3.68 -24.54 5.96
N VAL A 478 4.06 -24.60 7.23
CA VAL A 478 3.93 -25.82 8.04
C VAL A 478 2.66 -25.84 8.87
N CYS A 479 2.11 -24.69 9.25
CA CYS A 479 1.03 -24.57 10.22
C CYS A 479 -0.21 -23.80 9.76
N LEU A 480 -0.14 -23.06 8.64
CA LEU A 480 -1.26 -22.26 8.13
C LEU A 480 -1.70 -22.70 6.72
N GLY A 481 -1.68 -24.01 6.46
CA GLY A 481 -2.24 -24.59 5.24
C GLY A 481 -1.34 -24.52 4.01
N GLY A 482 -0.09 -24.06 4.16
CA GLY A 482 0.92 -24.11 3.10
C GLY A 482 1.06 -22.81 2.31
N THR A 483 2.31 -22.48 1.95
CA THR A 483 2.61 -21.36 1.07
C THR A 483 2.19 -21.66 -0.36
N GLN A 484 1.21 -20.92 -0.87
CA GLN A 484 0.69 -21.09 -2.22
C GLN A 484 1.56 -20.37 -3.24
N ASP A 485 1.57 -20.87 -4.48
CA ASP A 485 2.21 -20.21 -5.62
C ASP A 485 1.20 -19.32 -6.35
N TYR A 486 1.67 -18.37 -7.15
CA TYR A 486 0.80 -17.61 -8.04
C TYR A 486 0.17 -18.52 -9.09
N SER A 487 -1.05 -18.17 -9.52
CA SER A 487 -1.69 -18.86 -10.65
C SER A 487 -0.86 -18.68 -11.93
N ALA A 488 -0.97 -19.63 -12.86
CA ALA A 488 -0.26 -19.56 -14.14
C ALA A 488 -0.64 -18.29 -14.93
N GLU A 489 -1.90 -17.88 -14.84
CA GLU A 489 -2.43 -16.67 -15.47
C GLU A 489 -1.79 -15.42 -14.87
N PHE A 490 -1.70 -15.33 -13.53
CA PHE A 490 -1.08 -14.19 -12.86
C PHE A 490 0.40 -14.06 -13.23
N LYS A 491 1.15 -15.18 -13.24
CA LYS A 491 2.55 -15.21 -13.72
C LYS A 491 2.67 -14.77 -15.17
N ALA A 492 1.75 -15.21 -16.03
CA ALA A 492 1.77 -14.87 -17.45
C ALA A 492 1.48 -13.38 -17.71
N ILE A 493 0.55 -12.77 -16.98
CA ILE A 493 0.19 -11.35 -17.09
C ILE A 493 1.33 -10.48 -16.57
N TRP A 494 1.77 -10.72 -15.34
CA TRP A 494 2.69 -9.84 -14.63
C TRP A 494 4.17 -10.19 -14.81
N LYS A 495 4.47 -11.29 -15.51
CA LYS A 495 5.83 -11.80 -15.74
C LYS A 495 6.63 -11.99 -14.45
N VAL A 496 5.94 -12.46 -13.41
CA VAL A 496 6.50 -12.76 -12.09
C VAL A 496 6.77 -14.25 -11.95
N LYS A 497 7.76 -14.61 -11.11
CA LYS A 497 8.16 -16.00 -10.91
C LYS A 497 7.30 -16.71 -9.87
N GLU A 498 7.31 -16.23 -8.64
CA GLU A 498 6.63 -16.85 -7.49
C GLU A 498 6.53 -15.84 -6.34
N PRO A 499 5.69 -16.09 -5.33
CA PRO A 499 5.58 -15.25 -4.14
C PRO A 499 6.86 -15.20 -3.29
N ARG A 500 7.08 -14.09 -2.58
CA ARG A 500 8.26 -13.91 -1.70
C ARG A 500 8.44 -15.04 -0.69
N CYS A 501 7.40 -15.39 0.08
CA CYS A 501 7.48 -16.50 1.03
C CYS A 501 7.69 -17.85 0.34
N LYS A 502 7.25 -18.03 -0.91
CA LYS A 502 7.48 -19.27 -1.67
C LYS A 502 8.96 -19.43 -1.98
N THR A 503 9.63 -18.36 -2.42
CA THR A 503 11.09 -18.36 -2.62
C THR A 503 11.84 -18.73 -1.34
N ILE A 504 11.47 -18.13 -0.20
CA ILE A 504 12.11 -18.38 1.09
C ILE A 504 11.91 -19.84 1.54
N VAL A 505 10.66 -20.33 1.48
CA VAL A 505 10.33 -21.71 1.88
C VAL A 505 11.05 -22.73 1.00
N ASP A 506 11.12 -22.50 -0.31
CA ASP A 506 11.83 -23.39 -1.22
C ASP A 506 13.34 -23.40 -0.94
N ALA A 507 13.92 -22.23 -0.64
CA ALA A 507 15.34 -22.10 -0.30
C ALA A 507 15.68 -22.85 1.00
N ILE A 508 14.81 -22.76 2.01
CA ILE A 508 14.98 -23.52 3.27
C ILE A 508 14.79 -25.01 3.03
N THR A 509 13.77 -25.39 2.25
CA THR A 509 13.46 -26.81 1.97
C THR A 509 14.55 -27.50 1.16
N ASN A 510 15.21 -26.76 0.26
CA ASN A 510 16.32 -27.29 -0.55
C ASN A 510 17.71 -27.14 0.12
N GLY A 511 17.79 -26.50 1.29
CA GLY A 511 19.01 -26.34 2.07
C GLY A 511 19.94 -25.22 1.62
N SER A 512 19.50 -24.31 0.74
CA SER A 512 20.27 -23.12 0.34
C SER A 512 20.19 -21.98 1.36
N GLU A 513 19.14 -21.95 2.18
CA GLU A 513 19.00 -21.08 3.34
C GLU A 513 18.59 -21.90 4.57
N SER A 514 18.75 -21.31 5.75
CA SER A 514 18.32 -21.90 7.03
C SER A 514 17.73 -20.81 7.93
N ILE A 515 16.89 -21.24 8.88
CA ILE A 515 16.50 -20.40 10.02
C ILE A 515 17.62 -20.51 11.06
N ILE A 516 18.09 -19.37 11.55
CA ILE A 516 19.20 -19.23 12.51
C ILE A 516 18.70 -19.51 13.93
N TYR A 517 17.54 -18.97 14.31
CA TYR A 517 16.98 -19.19 15.63
C TYR A 517 16.41 -20.61 15.76
N GLU A 518 17.18 -21.52 16.36
CA GLU A 518 16.86 -22.97 16.40
C GLU A 518 15.47 -23.27 17.00
N SER A 519 15.09 -22.56 18.07
CA SER A 519 13.81 -22.76 18.79
C SER A 519 12.59 -22.11 18.11
N TRP A 520 12.74 -21.54 16.90
CA TRP A 520 11.68 -20.78 16.25
C TRP A 520 10.35 -21.53 16.19
N ARG A 521 10.41 -22.83 15.92
CA ARG A 521 9.22 -23.63 15.68
C ARG A 521 8.48 -23.89 16.98
N GLU A 522 9.20 -24.34 18.01
CA GLU A 522 8.65 -24.60 19.34
C GLU A 522 8.01 -23.33 19.90
N ASP A 523 8.69 -22.19 19.76
CA ASP A 523 8.22 -20.91 20.26
C ASP A 523 6.98 -20.43 19.48
N MET A 524 6.97 -20.53 18.14
CA MET A 524 5.79 -20.18 17.35
C MET A 524 4.61 -21.13 17.59
N GLU A 525 4.83 -22.46 17.69
CA GLU A 525 3.77 -23.42 18.00
C GLU A 525 3.23 -23.22 19.43
N ALA A 526 4.08 -22.85 20.40
CA ALA A 526 3.66 -22.50 21.75
C ALA A 526 2.85 -21.20 21.78
N GLN A 527 3.28 -20.20 21.02
CA GLN A 527 2.62 -18.89 20.98
C GLN A 527 1.35 -18.89 20.16
N PHE A 528 1.24 -19.65 19.06
CA PHE A 528 0.16 -19.54 18.07
C PHE A 528 -0.57 -20.85 17.77
N GLY A 529 -0.03 -21.98 18.21
CA GLY A 529 -0.50 -23.30 17.80
C GLY A 529 -0.13 -23.63 16.35
N CYS A 530 -0.81 -24.63 15.79
CA CYS A 530 -0.60 -25.09 14.42
C CYS A 530 -1.95 -25.53 13.83
N PRO A 531 -2.82 -24.57 13.45
CA PRO A 531 -4.24 -24.84 13.19
C PRO A 531 -4.49 -25.64 11.90
N GLU A 532 -3.67 -25.42 10.87
CA GLU A 532 -3.79 -26.08 9.56
C GLU A 532 -2.44 -26.74 9.18
N PRO A 533 -2.06 -27.85 9.84
CA PRO A 533 -0.78 -28.49 9.61
C PRO A 533 -0.68 -29.11 8.21
N THR A 534 0.39 -28.84 7.47
CA THR A 534 0.61 -29.48 6.15
C THR A 534 1.15 -30.91 6.27
N GLU A 535 0.95 -31.74 5.23
CA GLU A 535 1.44 -33.13 5.20
C GLU A 535 2.97 -33.24 5.39
N SER A 536 3.72 -32.16 5.13
CA SER A 536 5.16 -32.03 5.39
C SER A 536 5.53 -32.32 6.86
N ARG A 537 4.59 -32.09 7.80
CA ARG A 537 4.68 -32.45 9.22
C ARG A 537 4.95 -33.95 9.44
N THR A 538 4.49 -34.79 8.52
CA THR A 538 4.66 -36.26 8.59
C THR A 538 6.08 -36.68 8.19
N ARG A 539 6.75 -35.93 7.31
CA ARG A 539 8.11 -36.22 6.82
C ARG A 539 9.21 -35.63 7.72
N LEU A 540 8.99 -34.47 8.32
CA LEU A 540 9.95 -33.89 9.28
C LEU A 540 9.99 -34.70 10.59
N ARG A 541 8.84 -35.16 11.11
CA ARG A 541 8.79 -36.10 12.26
C ARG A 541 9.49 -37.44 12.02
N THR A 542 9.61 -37.88 10.76
CA THR A 542 10.29 -39.14 10.41
C THR A 542 11.80 -38.97 10.22
N ARG A 543 12.31 -37.76 9.92
CA ARG A 543 13.75 -37.48 9.96
C ARG A 543 14.28 -37.43 11.41
N ASP A 544 13.62 -36.69 12.31
CA ASP A 544 14.07 -36.58 13.71
C ASP A 544 13.97 -37.90 14.50
N ARG A 545 12.99 -38.77 14.17
CA ARG A 545 12.91 -40.12 14.75
C ARG A 545 13.83 -41.14 14.08
N GLY A 546 14.17 -40.93 12.81
CA GLY A 546 15.03 -41.81 12.03
C GLY A 546 16.50 -41.72 12.46
N ASP A 547 16.99 -40.53 12.78
CA ASP A 547 18.37 -40.32 13.21
C ASP A 547 18.63 -40.79 14.65
N LEU A 548 17.67 -40.64 15.57
CA LEU A 548 17.81 -41.16 16.93
C LEU A 548 17.84 -42.71 16.98
N GLN A 549 17.00 -43.39 16.19
CA GLN A 549 17.01 -44.86 16.14
C GLN A 549 18.21 -45.43 15.35
N GLY A 550 18.73 -44.69 14.36
CA GLY A 550 19.92 -45.05 13.60
C GLY A 550 21.21 -44.96 14.44
N MET A 551 21.34 -43.93 15.29
CA MET A 551 22.50 -43.76 16.17
C MET A 551 22.52 -44.75 17.34
N ILE A 552 21.37 -45.08 17.95
CA ILE A 552 21.28 -46.05 19.05
C ILE A 552 21.59 -47.50 18.59
N ARG A 553 21.28 -47.86 17.34
CA ARG A 553 21.62 -49.18 16.77
C ARG A 553 23.10 -49.32 16.36
N ARG A 554 23.82 -48.22 16.14
CA ARG A 554 25.28 -48.25 15.88
C ARG A 554 26.12 -48.27 17.16
N ALA A 555 25.63 -47.68 18.25
CA ALA A 555 26.33 -47.68 19.54
C ALA A 555 26.24 -49.01 20.34
N THR A 556 25.42 -49.97 19.89
CA THR A 556 25.24 -51.29 20.53
C THR A 556 25.91 -52.44 19.76
N ARG A 557 26.71 -52.12 18.73
CA ARG A 557 27.44 -53.09 17.90
C ARG A 557 28.93 -52.76 17.67
N SER A 558 29.53 -51.94 18.53
CA SER A 558 31.00 -51.74 18.57
C SER A 558 31.56 -52.21 19.90
#